data_AF-A0A8D2IJ59-F1
#
_entry.id   AF-A0A8D2IJ59-F1
#
_cell.length_a   1.000
_cell.length_b   1.000
_cell.length_c   1.000
_cell.angle_alpha   90.00
_cell.angle_beta   90.00
_cell.angle_gamma   90.00
#
_symmetry.space_group_name_H-M   'P 1'
#
loop_
_entity.id
_entity.type
_entity.pdbx_description
1 polymer ?
#
loop_
_entity_poly.entity_id
_entity_poly.type
_entity_poly.pdbx_seq_one_letter_code
_entity_poly.pdbx_strand_id
1 'polypeptide(L)'
;MDVTVSELMELFLQSPLVTWVKTFGSFGSGNQDNLSLYMDLVDGILLNQIMLQIDPRPTNQRIHRHVNNDVNLRIQNLTILVRSIKTYYQMTQSWAGCGHERDVNSGFRRGCRAGQSQRHTLVGALWPRCA
;
A
#
# COMPACT_ATOMS: atom_id res chain seq x y z
N MET A 1 10.86 18.34 29.16
CA MET A 1 11.24 16.92 29.11
C MET A 1 11.50 16.61 27.65
N ASP A 2 12.69 16.10 27.34
CA ASP A 2 12.98 15.58 26.00
C ASP A 2 12.27 14.24 25.85
N VAL A 3 11.59 14.05 24.72
CA VAL A 3 10.86 12.81 24.42
C VAL A 3 11.88 11.71 24.13
N THR A 4 11.72 10.55 24.75
CA THR A 4 12.63 9.41 24.56
C THR A 4 12.31 8.65 23.27
N VAL A 5 13.28 7.89 22.74
CA VAL A 5 13.09 7.05 21.54
C VAL A 5 11.98 6.01 21.75
N SER A 6 11.88 5.47 22.97
CA SER A 6 10.83 4.51 23.33
C SER A 6 9.44 5.14 23.26
N GLU A 7 9.27 6.35 23.79
CA GLU A 7 8.00 7.10 23.71
C GLU A 7 7.64 7.42 22.25
N LEU A 8 8.61 7.84 21.43
CA LEU A 8 8.38 8.08 20.00
C LEU A 8 7.92 6.82 19.26
N MET A 9 8.53 5.67 19.59
CA MET A 9 8.13 4.38 19.03
C MET A 9 6.70 4.02 19.44
N GLU A 10 6.36 4.16 20.73
CA GLU A 10 5.00 3.89 21.21
C GLU A 10 3.96 4.78 20.54
N LEU A 11 4.24 6.08 20.42
CA LEU A 11 3.37 7.02 19.70
C LEU A 11 3.16 6.62 18.24
N PHE A 12 4.23 6.18 17.55
CA PHE A 12 4.13 5.67 16.19
C PHE A 12 3.29 4.38 16.11
N LEU A 13 3.47 3.45 17.05
CA LEU A 13 2.72 2.19 17.10
C LEU A 13 1.24 2.35 17.44
N GLN A 14 0.86 3.51 18.00
CA GLN A 14 -0.52 3.92 18.22
C GLN A 14 -1.10 4.72 17.05
N SER A 15 -0.30 5.05 16.03
CA SER A 15 -0.76 5.85 14.90
C SER A 15 -1.86 5.16 14.08
N PRO A 16 -2.69 5.92 13.34
CA PRO A 16 -3.74 5.36 12.49
C PRO A 16 -3.23 4.35 11.45
N LEU A 17 -2.00 4.55 10.95
CA LEU A 17 -1.36 3.62 10.01
C LEU A 17 -1.17 2.24 10.65
N VAL A 18 -0.60 2.19 11.85
CA VAL A 18 -0.31 0.92 12.53
C VAL A 18 -1.59 0.23 12.98
N THR A 19 -2.57 0.99 13.46
CA THR A 19 -3.90 0.48 13.77
C THR A 19 -4.57 -0.13 12.54
N TRP A 20 -4.47 0.51 11.37
CA TRP A 20 -5.00 -0.05 10.12
C TRP A 20 -4.25 -1.31 9.68
N VAL A 21 -2.91 -1.34 9.76
CA VAL A 21 -2.11 -2.53 9.43
C VAL A 21 -2.50 -3.74 10.28
N LYS A 22 -2.76 -3.54 11.58
CA LYS A 22 -3.21 -4.60 12.49
C LYS A 22 -4.53 -5.26 12.06
N THR A 23 -5.38 -4.57 11.29
CA THR A 23 -6.65 -5.14 10.80
C THR A 23 -6.47 -6.26 9.76
N PHE A 24 -5.29 -6.41 9.15
CA PHE A 24 -5.01 -7.47 8.18
C PHE A 24 -4.79 -8.86 8.83
N GLY A 25 -4.95 -8.98 10.15
CA GLY A 25 -5.14 -10.24 10.88
C GLY A 25 -3.92 -11.16 11.02
N SER A 26 -3.00 -11.15 10.06
CA SER A 26 -1.82 -12.04 10.05
C SER A 26 -0.60 -11.46 10.79
N PHE A 27 -0.64 -10.19 11.19
CA PHE A 27 0.54 -9.43 11.62
C PHE A 27 0.49 -9.00 13.09
N GLY A 28 -0.47 -9.54 13.86
CA GLY A 28 -0.70 -9.20 15.26
C GLY A 28 -1.09 -10.41 16.09
N SER A 29 -0.41 -11.55 15.88
CA SER A 29 -0.51 -12.66 16.82
C SER A 29 -0.13 -12.14 18.21
N GLY A 30 -0.96 -12.44 19.22
CA GLY A 30 -1.05 -11.71 20.50
C GLY A 30 0.21 -11.62 21.39
N ASN A 31 1.37 -12.06 20.91
CA ASN A 31 2.66 -12.02 21.59
C ASN A 31 3.76 -11.26 20.82
N GLN A 32 3.47 -10.56 19.72
CA GLN A 32 4.51 -9.77 19.04
C GLN A 32 4.91 -8.56 19.89
N ASP A 33 6.20 -8.41 20.15
CA ASP A 33 6.77 -7.28 20.87
C ASP A 33 6.75 -6.00 20.01
N ASN A 34 6.63 -4.84 20.69
CA ASN A 34 6.56 -3.53 20.03
C ASN A 34 7.78 -3.27 19.12
N LEU A 35 8.96 -3.75 19.49
CA LEU A 35 10.18 -3.57 18.71
C LEU A 35 10.14 -4.41 17.43
N SER A 36 9.71 -5.66 17.49
CA SER A 36 9.48 -6.49 16.31
C SER A 36 8.47 -5.87 15.35
N LEU A 37 7.31 -5.43 15.86
CA LEU A 37 6.30 -4.75 15.05
C LEU A 37 6.86 -3.48 14.39
N TYR A 38 7.63 -2.68 15.14
CA TYR A 38 8.29 -1.50 14.58
C TYR A 38 9.29 -1.87 13.47
N MET A 39 10.10 -2.91 13.66
CA MET A 39 11.07 -3.35 12.66
C MET A 39 10.41 -3.88 11.38
N ASP A 40 9.33 -4.65 11.51
CA ASP A 40 8.53 -5.17 10.38
C ASP A 40 7.88 -4.05 9.55
N LEU A 41 7.57 -2.91 10.18
CA LEU A 41 7.05 -1.74 9.49
C LEU A 41 8.15 -0.95 8.78
N VAL A 42 9.28 -0.75 9.47
CA VAL A 42 10.40 0.08 8.97
C VAL A 42 11.17 -0.58 7.84
N ASP A 43 11.20 -1.92 7.75
CA ASP A 43 11.82 -2.62 6.63
C ASP A 43 11.03 -2.49 5.31
N GLY A 44 9.76 -2.07 5.41
CA GLY A 44 8.84 -1.85 4.30
C GLY A 44 8.35 -3.13 3.60
N ILE A 45 8.77 -4.32 4.01
CA ILE A 45 8.35 -5.59 3.39
C ILE A 45 6.85 -5.79 3.64
N LEU A 46 6.44 -5.67 4.90
CA LEU A 46 5.05 -5.84 5.32
C LEU A 46 4.11 -4.90 4.57
N LEU A 47 4.45 -3.61 4.52
CA LEU A 47 3.64 -2.59 3.85
C LEU A 47 3.52 -2.86 2.34
N ASN A 48 4.60 -3.31 1.70
CA ASN A 48 4.54 -3.69 0.30
C ASN A 48 3.68 -4.94 0.06
N GLN A 49 3.67 -5.91 0.98
CA GLN A 49 2.76 -7.06 0.88
C GLN A 49 1.30 -6.65 1.00
N ILE A 50 0.98 -5.73 1.92
CA ILE A 50 -0.37 -5.16 2.04
C ILE A 50 -0.76 -4.45 0.74
N MET A 51 0.16 -3.66 0.16
CA MET A 51 -0.08 -2.98 -1.10
C MET A 51 -0.39 -3.96 -2.24
N LEU A 52 0.26 -5.13 -2.28
CA LEU A 52 -0.05 -6.18 -3.26
C LEU A 52 -1.42 -6.85 -3.05
N GLN A 53 -1.93 -6.88 -1.81
CA GLN A 53 -3.31 -7.33 -1.55
C GLN A 53 -4.34 -6.30 -2.02
N ILE A 54 -4.01 -5.01 -1.96
CA ILE A 54 -4.86 -3.90 -2.42
C ILE A 54 -4.87 -3.82 -3.95
N ASP A 55 -3.68 -3.88 -4.55
CA ASP A 55 -3.49 -3.83 -6.00
C ASP A 55 -2.63 -5.01 -6.46
N PRO A 56 -3.24 -6.10 -6.96
CA PRO A 56 -2.51 -7.30 -7.36
C PRO A 56 -1.75 -7.12 -8.69
N ARG A 57 -1.83 -5.94 -9.32
CA ARG A 57 -1.12 -5.70 -10.57
C ARG A 57 0.39 -5.76 -10.32
N PRO A 58 1.15 -6.39 -11.23
CA PRO A 58 2.57 -6.54 -11.05
C PRO A 58 3.26 -5.17 -11.09
N THR A 59 3.91 -4.79 -9.98
CA THR A 59 4.90 -3.71 -9.99
C THR A 59 6.19 -4.22 -10.63
N ASN A 60 6.75 -3.48 -11.60
CA ASN A 60 8.03 -3.82 -12.22
C ASN A 60 9.22 -3.83 -11.24
N GLN A 61 9.03 -3.32 -10.01
CA GLN A 61 10.07 -3.27 -8.99
C GLN A 61 9.92 -4.43 -8.00
N ARG A 62 11.03 -5.12 -7.73
CA ARG A 62 11.10 -6.26 -6.82
C ARG A 62 11.42 -5.78 -5.41
N ILE A 63 10.62 -6.24 -4.44
CA ILE A 63 10.81 -5.95 -3.01
C ILE A 63 12.03 -6.75 -2.48
N HIS A 64 12.87 -6.10 -1.68
CA HIS A 64 13.99 -6.75 -1.01
C HIS A 64 13.50 -7.49 0.23
N ARG A 65 13.56 -8.83 0.22
CA ARG A 65 13.05 -9.68 1.31
C ARG A 65 14.04 -9.90 2.45
N HIS A 66 15.33 -9.68 2.21
CA HIS A 66 16.40 -9.90 3.19
C HIS A 66 17.10 -8.57 3.41
N VAL A 67 16.53 -7.75 4.29
CA VAL A 67 16.97 -6.36 4.51
C VAL A 67 18.16 -6.30 5.47
N ASN A 68 18.29 -7.25 6.42
CA ASN A 68 19.43 -7.37 7.36
C ASN A 68 19.83 -6.03 8.04
N ASN A 69 18.85 -5.17 8.34
CA ASN A 69 19.05 -3.81 8.86
C ASN A 69 19.85 -2.86 7.96
N ASP A 70 20.03 -3.16 6.67
CA ASP A 70 20.62 -2.24 5.70
C ASP A 70 19.66 -1.08 5.41
N VAL A 71 20.10 0.13 5.76
CA VAL A 71 19.31 1.37 5.60
C VAL A 71 18.97 1.64 4.13
N ASN A 72 19.87 1.35 3.19
CA ASN A 72 19.61 1.55 1.78
C ASN A 72 18.53 0.61 1.25
N LEU A 73 18.50 -0.64 1.74
CA LEU A 73 17.45 -1.59 1.36
C LEU A 73 16.08 -1.17 1.94
N ARG A 74 16.04 -0.67 3.19
CA ARG A 74 14.83 -0.11 3.80
C ARG A 74 14.29 1.07 2.98
N ILE A 75 15.16 2.03 2.65
CA ILE A 75 14.80 3.19 1.82
C ILE A 75 14.27 2.73 0.46
N GLN A 76 14.91 1.75 -0.19
CA GLN A 76 14.45 1.21 -1.47
C GLN A 76 13.05 0.58 -1.35
N ASN A 77 12.81 -0.26 -0.36
CA ASN A 77 11.51 -0.88 -0.12
C ASN A 77 10.40 0.17 0.09
N LEU A 78 10.65 1.18 0.92
CA LEU A 78 9.71 2.27 1.15
C LEU A 78 9.50 3.13 -0.11
N THR A 79 10.53 3.31 -0.92
CA THR A 79 10.41 4.03 -2.20
C THR A 79 9.53 3.25 -3.19
N ILE A 80 9.67 1.93 -3.26
CA ILE A 80 8.81 1.06 -4.07
C ILE A 80 7.35 1.19 -3.61
N LEU A 81 7.11 1.14 -2.29
CA LEU A 81 5.79 1.30 -1.70
C LEU A 81 5.14 2.62 -2.10
N VAL A 82 5.83 3.74 -1.92
CA VAL A 82 5.32 5.08 -2.27
C VAL A 82 4.97 5.18 -3.76
N ARG A 83 5.80 4.60 -4.64
CA ARG A 83 5.49 4.56 -6.08
C ARG A 83 4.27 3.72 -6.39
N SER A 84 4.12 2.56 -5.73
CA SER A 84 2.96 1.69 -5.90
C SER A 84 1.67 2.40 -5.49
N ILE A 85 1.66 3.06 -4.32
CA ILE A 85 0.53 3.85 -3.83
C ILE A 85 0.17 4.97 -4.81
N LYS A 86 1.18 5.74 -5.28
CA LYS A 86 0.95 6.82 -6.27
C LYS A 86 0.34 6.28 -7.56
N THR A 87 0.88 5.19 -8.07
CA THR A 87 0.42 4.55 -9.31
C THR A 87 -1.02 4.06 -9.16
N TYR A 88 -1.36 3.45 -8.02
CA TYR A 88 -2.72 3.00 -7.72
C TYR A 88 -3.74 4.14 -7.86
N TYR A 89 -3.49 5.29 -7.22
CA TYR A 89 -4.39 6.43 -7.30
C TYR A 89 -4.41 7.11 -8.67
N GLN A 90 -3.26 7.34 -9.29
CA GLN A 90 -3.18 7.96 -10.63
C GLN A 90 -3.90 7.12 -11.68
N MET A 91 -3.65 5.81 -11.68
CA MET A 91 -4.29 4.91 -12.61
C MET A 91 -5.80 4.91 -12.36
N THR A 92 -6.26 4.73 -11.12
CA THR A 92 -7.70 4.75 -10.77
C THR A 92 -8.40 6.02 -11.26
N GLN A 93 -7.76 7.19 -11.13
CA GLN A 93 -8.28 8.46 -11.68
C GLN A 93 -8.32 8.47 -13.22
N SER A 94 -7.32 7.92 -13.90
CA SER A 94 -7.35 7.80 -15.36
C SER A 94 -8.46 6.87 -15.87
N TRP A 95 -8.80 5.80 -15.14
CA TRP A 95 -9.94 4.93 -15.49
C TRP A 95 -11.28 5.60 -15.19
N ALA A 96 -11.35 6.47 -14.16
CA ALA A 96 -12.55 7.24 -13.86
C ALA A 96 -12.92 8.23 -14.97
N GLY A 97 -11.93 8.71 -15.74
CA GLY A 97 -12.14 9.56 -16.92
C GLY A 97 -12.66 8.83 -18.16
N CYS A 98 -12.50 7.50 -18.24
CA CYS A 98 -12.95 6.69 -19.38
C CYS A 98 -14.42 6.24 -19.31
N GLY A 99 -15.23 6.91 -18.47
CA GLY A 99 -16.53 6.42 -18.02
C GLY A 99 -17.75 7.24 -18.42
N HIS A 100 -17.76 8.04 -19.49
CA HIS A 100 -19.02 8.55 -20.10
C HIS A 100 -18.84 9.22 -21.47
N GLU A 101 -18.38 8.51 -22.50
CA GLU A 101 -18.49 9.02 -23.88
C GLU A 101 -19.56 8.22 -24.61
N ARG A 102 -20.80 8.73 -24.57
CA ARG A 102 -21.87 8.24 -25.46
C ARG A 102 -21.54 8.76 -26.87
N ASP A 103 -20.74 7.99 -27.59
CA ASP A 103 -20.55 8.20 -29.02
C ASP A 103 -21.85 7.87 -29.76
N VAL A 104 -22.67 8.91 -29.98
CA VAL A 104 -23.70 8.88 -31.00
C VAL A 104 -22.98 9.12 -32.33
N ASN A 105 -22.63 8.02 -33.02
CA ASN A 105 -22.20 8.00 -34.42
C ASN A 105 -20.70 8.25 -34.72
N SER A 106 -19.85 7.21 -34.70
CA SER A 106 -18.78 7.01 -35.70
C SER A 106 -18.06 5.66 -35.55
N GLY A 107 -17.57 5.14 -36.68
CA GLY A 107 -17.03 3.79 -36.83
C GLY A 107 -15.72 3.49 -36.09
N PHE A 108 -15.63 2.23 -35.68
CA PHE A 108 -14.49 1.44 -35.19
C PHE A 108 -13.06 2.05 -35.30
N ARG A 109 -12.41 2.34 -34.16
CA ARG A 109 -11.16 1.69 -33.67
C ARG A 109 -10.56 2.41 -32.44
N ARG A 110 -10.77 1.82 -31.26
CA ARG A 110 -9.71 1.24 -30.40
C ARG A 110 -10.41 0.52 -29.25
N GLY A 111 -10.58 -0.78 -29.41
CA GLY A 111 -11.08 -1.62 -28.34
C GLY A 111 -10.09 -1.64 -27.18
N CYS A 112 -10.49 -1.07 -26.04
CA CYS A 112 -9.91 -1.42 -24.75
C CYS A 112 -10.30 -2.88 -24.47
N ARG A 113 -9.50 -3.83 -24.98
CA ARG A 113 -9.68 -5.25 -24.65
C ARG A 113 -8.61 -5.68 -23.65
N ALA A 114 -9.12 -6.39 -22.64
CA ALA A 114 -8.46 -7.24 -21.64
C ALA A 114 -7.88 -6.48 -20.44
N GLY A 115 -8.20 -6.84 -19.20
CA GLY A 115 -8.98 -7.97 -18.72
C GLY A 115 -8.86 -8.02 -17.19
N GLN A 116 -9.94 -8.45 -16.55
CA GLN A 116 -9.99 -9.07 -15.22
C GLN A 116 -9.10 -8.49 -14.11
N SER A 117 -9.72 -7.75 -13.19
CA SER A 117 -9.95 -8.31 -11.85
C SER A 117 -11.01 -7.49 -11.15
N GLN A 118 -12.24 -7.99 -11.18
CA GLN A 118 -13.27 -7.62 -10.20
C GLN A 118 -12.80 -8.09 -8.82
N ARG A 119 -11.90 -7.32 -8.21
CA ARG A 119 -11.77 -7.21 -6.77
C ARG A 119 -11.47 -5.75 -6.47
N HIS A 120 -12.51 -4.92 -6.60
CA HIS A 120 -12.65 -3.81 -5.66
C HIS A 120 -12.86 -4.45 -4.28
N THR A 121 -11.78 -4.98 -3.69
CA THR A 121 -11.80 -5.46 -2.33
C THR A 121 -12.21 -4.25 -1.49
N LEU A 122 -13.23 -4.40 -0.65
CA LEU A 122 -13.78 -3.36 0.24
C LEU A 122 -12.71 -2.59 1.05
N VAL A 123 -11.47 -3.08 1.10
CA VAL A 123 -10.28 -2.43 1.66
C VAL A 123 -9.98 -1.08 0.99
N GLY A 124 -10.23 -0.91 -0.32
CA GLY A 124 -10.04 0.37 -1.02
C GLY A 124 -11.03 1.46 -0.60
N ALA A 125 -12.19 1.09 -0.03
CA ALA A 125 -13.18 2.02 0.50
C ALA A 125 -12.89 2.47 1.95
N LEU A 126 -11.86 1.89 2.60
CA LEU A 126 -11.45 2.20 3.97
C LEU A 126 -10.11 2.94 4.05
N TRP A 127 -9.46 3.30 2.94
CA TRP A 127 -8.44 4.35 3.03
C TRP A 127 -9.17 5.65 3.36
N PRO A 128 -8.92 6.23 4.53
CA PRO A 128 -9.80 7.23 5.06
C PRO A 128 -9.73 8.49 4.19
N ARG A 129 -10.90 9.11 4.07
CA ARG A 129 -11.08 10.57 4.03
C ARG A 129 -10.41 11.27 5.24
N CYS A 130 -9.22 10.86 5.66
CA CYS A 130 -8.38 11.60 6.59
C CYS A 130 -7.53 12.56 5.76
N ALA A 131 -8.15 13.69 5.42
CA ALA A 131 -7.48 14.98 5.27
C ALA A 131 -8.20 15.94 6.22
#